data_AF-A0A839TQ42-F1
#
_entry.id   AF-A0A839TQ42-F1
#
_cell.length_a   1.000
_cell.length_b   1.000
_cell.length_c   1.000
_cell.angle_alpha   90.00
_cell.angle_beta   90.00
_cell.angle_gamma   90.00
#
_symmetry.space_group_name_H-M   'P 1'
#
loop_
_entity.id
_entity.type
_entity.pdbx_description
1 polymer ?
#
loop_
_entity_poly.entity_id
_entity_poly.type
_entity_poly.pdbx_seq_one_letter_code
_entity_poly.pdbx_strand_id
1 'polypeptide(L)'
;MDGVDQMLGMTDPYFQERFRHMRGNGLLDLEVRQGKAPGGFLEFLPATQNAFIFCNFSPSFFALIALIHEMGHAVNAYLQYESGEGIQEHHLRAEVLGRIPINL
;
A
#
# COMPACT_ATOMS: atom_id res chain seq x y z
N MET A 1 -1.16 -13.81 -7.14
CA MET A 1 -1.19 -12.35 -7.41
C MET A 1 -0.52 -11.98 -8.74
N ASP A 2 -0.18 -12.95 -9.60
CA ASP A 2 0.61 -12.67 -10.80
C ASP A 2 -0.15 -11.83 -11.84
N GLY A 3 -1.49 -11.91 -11.84
CA GLY A 3 -2.32 -11.00 -12.62
C GLY A 3 -2.18 -9.53 -12.20
N VAL A 4 -2.04 -9.24 -10.90
CA VAL A 4 -1.80 -7.87 -10.39
C VAL A 4 -0.44 -7.38 -10.83
N ASP A 5 0.58 -8.24 -10.70
CA ASP A 5 1.95 -7.96 -11.16
C ASP A 5 1.99 -7.62 -12.66
N GLN A 6 1.29 -8.39 -13.49
CA GLN A 6 1.18 -8.15 -14.92
C GLN A 6 0.41 -6.86 -15.24
N MET A 7 -0.74 -6.63 -14.60
CA MET A 7 -1.56 -5.43 -14.81
C MET A 7 -0.79 -4.14 -14.48
N LEU A 8 -0.05 -4.13 -13.37
CA LEU A 8 0.78 -2.99 -13.00
C LEU A 8 1.91 -2.79 -14.01
N GLY A 9 2.56 -3.87 -14.49
CA GLY A 9 3.62 -3.78 -15.50
C GLY A 9 3.15 -3.33 -16.88
N MET A 10 1.90 -3.65 -17.24
CA MET A 10 1.26 -3.14 -18.45
C MET A 10 0.92 -1.65 -18.34
N THR A 11 0.77 -1.13 -17.12
CA THR A 11 0.52 0.28 -16.85
C THR A 11 1.82 1.07 -16.85
N ASP A 12 2.80 0.64 -16.06
CA ASP A 12 4.14 1.23 -16.00
C ASP A 12 5.14 0.21 -15.38
N PRO A 13 6.32 -0.01 -15.96
CA PRO A 13 7.35 -0.89 -15.39
C PRO A 13 7.74 -0.54 -13.94
N TYR A 14 7.76 0.75 -13.58
CA TYR A 14 8.03 1.20 -12.22
C TYR A 14 6.98 0.70 -11.23
N PHE A 15 5.70 0.65 -11.63
CA PHE A 15 4.62 0.21 -10.75
C PHE A 15 4.77 -1.28 -10.43
N GLN A 16 5.15 -2.07 -11.44
CA GLN A 16 5.48 -3.49 -11.26
C GLN A 16 6.71 -3.67 -10.37
N GLU A 17 7.76 -2.89 -10.57
CA GLU A 17 8.96 -2.93 -9.74
C GLU A 17 8.62 -2.67 -8.26
N ARG A 18 7.87 -1.61 -7.97
CA ARG A 18 7.44 -1.27 -6.61
C ARG A 18 6.57 -2.35 -5.99
N PHE A 19 5.64 -2.93 -6.75
CA PHE A 19 4.83 -4.06 -6.27
C PHE A 19 5.66 -5.29 -5.93
N ARG A 20 6.62 -5.65 -6.79
CA ARG A 20 7.54 -6.77 -6.55
C ARG A 20 8.44 -6.51 -5.34
N HIS A 21 8.93 -5.28 -5.19
CA HIS A 21 9.69 -4.86 -4.01
C HIS A 21 8.87 -5.04 -2.73
N MET A 22 7.63 -4.52 -2.70
CA MET A 22 6.75 -4.66 -1.54
C MET A 22 6.44 -6.13 -1.22
N ARG A 23 6.17 -6.94 -2.25
CA ARG A 23 5.94 -8.38 -2.10
C ARG A 23 7.18 -9.12 -1.58
N GLY A 24 8.36 -8.80 -2.09
CA GLY A 24 9.62 -9.43 -1.71
C GLY A 24 10.08 -9.09 -0.29
N ASN A 25 9.66 -7.94 0.23
CA ASN A 25 10.05 -7.45 1.56
C ASN A 25 8.94 -7.61 2.63
N GLY A 26 7.84 -8.31 2.33
CA GLY A 26 6.78 -8.55 3.31
C GLY A 26 5.95 -7.31 3.66
N LEU A 27 5.89 -6.33 2.76
CA LEU A 27 5.20 -5.05 2.96
C LEU A 27 3.71 -5.08 2.55
N LEU A 28 3.15 -6.28 2.41
CA LEU A 28 1.79 -6.54 1.96
C LEU A 28 1.11 -7.49 2.95
N ASP A 29 0.19 -6.98 3.78
CA ASP A 29 -0.71 -7.79 4.60
C ASP A 29 -2.07 -7.92 3.92
N LEU A 30 -2.20 -8.90 3.03
CA LEU A 30 -3.37 -9.07 2.15
C LEU A 30 -4.30 -10.21 2.57
N GLU A 31 -3.85 -11.12 3.43
CA GLU A 31 -4.62 -12.30 3.81
C GLU A 31 -5.88 -11.94 4.62
N VAL A 32 -7.00 -12.58 4.31
CA VAL A 32 -8.23 -12.49 5.10
C VAL A 32 -8.13 -13.47 6.27
N ARG A 33 -8.20 -12.95 7.51
CA ARG A 33 -8.16 -13.76 8.73
C ARG A 33 -9.15 -13.24 9.77
N GLN A 34 -9.65 -14.14 10.63
CA GLN A 34 -10.56 -13.74 11.71
C GLN A 34 -9.90 -12.71 12.63
N GLY A 35 -10.67 -11.68 13.01
CA GLY A 35 -10.20 -10.59 13.86
C GLY A 35 -9.35 -9.53 13.16
N LYS A 36 -9.07 -9.65 11.85
CA LYS A 36 -8.44 -8.58 11.07
C LYS A 36 -9.43 -7.44 10.85
N ALA A 37 -8.96 -6.20 10.99
CA ALA A 37 -9.78 -5.01 10.76
C ALA A 37 -10.33 -4.99 9.31
N PRO A 38 -11.57 -4.50 9.08
CA PRO A 38 -12.13 -4.41 7.73
C PRO A 38 -11.44 -3.34 6.89
N GLY A 39 -11.61 -3.42 5.57
CA GLY A 39 -11.11 -2.43 4.62
C GLY A 39 -9.66 -2.65 4.19
N GLY A 40 -9.02 -1.57 3.76
CA GLY A 40 -7.61 -1.50 3.41
C GLY A 40 -7.08 -0.08 3.59
N PHE A 41 -5.77 0.03 3.78
CA PHE A 41 -5.05 1.30 3.86
C PHE A 41 -3.59 1.12 3.45
N LEU A 42 -2.97 2.25 3.13
CA LEU A 42 -1.55 2.43 2.90
C LEU A 42 -0.97 3.27 4.03
N GLU A 43 0.16 2.82 4.58
CA GLU A 43 1.01 3.61 5.47
C GLU A 43 2.41 3.72 4.87
N PHE A 44 2.99 4.92 4.86
CA PHE A 44 4.40 5.08 4.54
C PHE A 44 5.21 5.06 5.82
N LEU A 45 6.34 4.34 5.81
CA LEU A 45 7.22 4.12 6.95
C LEU A 45 8.53 4.89 6.75
N PRO A 46 8.62 6.18 7.16
CA PRO A 46 9.81 7.02 7.00
C PRO A 46 11.11 6.36 7.44
N ALA A 47 11.09 5.61 8.55
CA ALA A 47 12.27 4.95 9.09
C ALA A 47 12.89 3.92 8.12
N THR A 48 12.06 3.29 7.29
CA THR A 48 12.53 2.29 6.30
C THR A 48 12.39 2.79 4.87
N GLN A 49 11.80 3.96 4.66
CA GLN A 49 11.51 4.56 3.36
C GLN A 49 10.65 3.65 2.48
N ASN A 50 9.74 2.89 3.11
CA ASN A 50 8.88 1.93 2.42
C ASN A 50 7.41 2.21 2.68
N ALA A 51 6.58 1.87 1.70
CA ALA A 51 5.14 1.77 1.86
C ALA A 51 4.75 0.38 2.38
N PHE A 52 3.73 0.34 3.23
CA PHE A 52 3.09 -0.88 3.72
C PHE A 52 1.59 -0.85 3.38
N ILE A 53 1.09 -1.92 2.76
CA ILE A 53 -0.34 -2.07 2.44
C ILE A 53 -0.96 -3.10 3.35
N PHE A 54 -2.03 -2.69 4.00
CA PHE A 54 -2.98 -3.56 4.68
C PHE A 54 -4.25 -3.66 3.85
N CYS A 55 -4.70 -4.86 3.52
CA CYS A 55 -5.97 -5.06 2.83
C CYS A 55 -6.54 -6.45 3.13
N ASN A 56 -7.86 -6.60 2.99
CA ASN A 56 -8.52 -7.91 3.00
C ASN A 56 -8.73 -8.38 1.56
N PHE A 57 -7.74 -9.08 1.00
CA PHE A 57 -7.77 -9.53 -0.38
C PHE A 57 -8.54 -10.85 -0.51
N SER A 58 -9.79 -10.76 -0.96
CA SER A 58 -10.63 -11.91 -1.32
C SER A 58 -10.62 -12.17 -2.83
N PRO A 59 -11.11 -13.34 -3.30
CA PRO A 59 -11.35 -13.62 -4.72
C PRO A 59 -12.53 -12.81 -5.31
N SER A 60 -12.54 -11.49 -5.11
CA SER A 60 -13.57 -10.59 -5.62
C SER A 60 -12.95 -9.47 -6.44
N PHE A 61 -13.69 -8.99 -7.43
CA PHE A 61 -13.27 -7.85 -8.24
C PHE A 61 -13.08 -6.58 -7.38
N PHE A 62 -13.88 -6.40 -6.33
CA PHE A 62 -13.73 -5.30 -5.38
C PHE A 62 -12.42 -5.35 -4.61
N ALA A 63 -12.00 -6.53 -4.15
CA ALA A 63 -10.70 -6.69 -3.48
C ALA A 63 -9.53 -6.41 -4.43
N LEU A 64 -9.67 -6.77 -5.71
CA LEU A 64 -8.70 -6.40 -6.74
C LEU A 64 -8.60 -4.88 -6.91
N ILE A 65 -9.74 -4.19 -7.05
CA ILE A 65 -9.76 -2.72 -7.16
C ILE A 65 -9.13 -2.08 -5.92
N ALA A 66 -9.46 -2.55 -4.72
CA ALA A 66 -8.91 -2.02 -3.48
C ALA A 66 -7.38 -2.15 -3.45
N LEU A 67 -6.82 -3.31 -3.81
CA LEU A 67 -5.37 -3.48 -3.87
C LEU A 67 -4.71 -2.54 -4.89
N ILE A 68 -5.32 -2.37 -6.08
CA ILE A 68 -4.82 -1.45 -7.10
C ILE A 68 -4.87 0.00 -6.60
N HIS A 69 -5.93 0.38 -5.88
CA HIS A 69 -6.06 1.69 -5.26
C HIS A 69 -4.92 1.97 -4.27
N GLU A 70 -4.67 1.04 -3.34
CA GLU A 70 -3.58 1.19 -2.38
C GLU A 70 -2.19 1.19 -3.05
N MET A 71 -2.02 0.43 -4.13
CA MET A 71 -0.78 0.49 -4.93
C MET A 71 -0.56 1.86 -5.58
N GLY A 72 -1.63 2.55 -5.99
CA GLY A 72 -1.55 3.93 -6.47
C GLY A 72 -1.00 4.88 -5.40
N HIS A 73 -1.49 4.75 -4.17
CA HIS A 73 -0.97 5.52 -3.02
C HIS A 73 0.49 5.20 -2.73
N ALA A 74 0.86 3.91 -2.73
CA ALA A 74 2.23 3.48 -2.48
C ALA A 74 3.21 4.06 -3.52
N VAL A 75 2.89 3.97 -4.81
CA VAL A 75 3.69 4.54 -5.90
C VAL A 75 3.85 6.05 -5.74
N ASN A 76 2.76 6.76 -5.46
CA ASN A 76 2.80 8.20 -5.25
C ASN A 76 3.68 8.59 -4.06
N ALA A 77 3.66 7.80 -2.98
CA ALA A 77 4.52 8.02 -1.81
C ALA A 77 6.00 7.77 -2.13
N TYR A 78 6.33 6.70 -2.87
CA TYR A 78 7.71 6.46 -3.33
C TYR A 78 8.23 7.59 -4.21
N LEU A 79 7.43 8.07 -5.16
CA LEU A 79 7.85 9.15 -6.07
C LEU A 79 8.07 10.48 -5.34
N GLN A 80 7.22 10.84 -4.39
CA GLN A 80 7.45 12.02 -3.53
C GLN A 80 8.75 11.88 -2.73
N TYR A 81 8.96 10.71 -2.13
CA TYR A 81 10.17 10.46 -1.37
C TYR A 81 11.44 10.56 -2.24
N GLU A 82 11.40 9.96 -3.44
CA GLU A 82 12.50 9.96 -4.40
C GLU A 82 12.77 11.34 -5.03
N SER A 83 11.76 12.21 -5.14
CA SER A 83 11.93 13.58 -5.65
C SER A 83 12.56 14.54 -4.63
N GLY A 84 12.73 14.11 -3.38
CA GLY A 84 13.20 14.95 -2.28
C GLY A 84 12.12 15.89 -1.73
N GLU A 85 10.88 15.78 -2.22
CA GLU A 85 9.72 16.40 -1.61
C GLU A 85 9.37 15.56 -0.37
N GLY A 86 9.66 16.10 0.83
CA GLY A 86 9.32 15.42 2.08
C GLY A 86 7.85 14.99 2.08
N ILE A 87 7.57 13.80 2.60
CA ILE A 87 6.21 13.26 2.62
C ILE A 87 5.34 14.18 3.48
N GLN A 88 4.18 14.58 2.92
CA GLN A 88 3.29 15.52 3.60
C GLN A 88 3.00 15.09 5.05
N GLU A 89 3.04 16.08 5.96
CA GLU A 89 2.98 15.95 7.43
C GLU A 89 1.80 15.08 7.96
N HIS A 90 0.76 14.88 7.14
CA HIS A 90 -0.38 14.02 7.43
C HIS A 90 0.01 12.54 7.64
N HIS A 91 1.02 12.03 6.93
CA HIS A 91 1.51 10.64 7.13
C HIS A 91 2.31 10.48 8.43
N LEU A 92 3.08 11.49 8.84
CA LEU A 92 3.92 11.42 10.05
C LEU A 92 3.11 11.29 11.35
N ARG A 93 1.84 11.72 11.36
CA ARG A 93 0.97 11.65 12.54
C ARG A 93 0.43 10.25 12.83
N ALA A 94 0.43 9.35 11.84
CA ALA A 94 -0.04 7.98 12.02
C ALA A 94 0.93 7.15 12.89
N GLU A 95 2.25 7.38 12.77
CA GLU A 95 3.28 6.69 13.55
C GLU A 95 3.25 7.02 15.05
N VAL A 96 2.93 8.25 15.43
CA VAL A 96 3.04 8.71 16.83
C VAL A 96 1.80 8.37 17.67
N LEU A 97 0.63 8.18 17.04
CA LEU A 97 -0.64 8.12 17.78
C LEU A 97 -1.32 6.75 17.86
N GLY A 98 -0.94 5.75 17.07
CA GLY A 98 -1.56 4.41 17.14
C GLY A 98 -3.10 4.41 17.11
N ARG A 99 -3.70 5.50 16.62
CA ARG A 99 -5.13 5.79 16.64
C ARG A 99 -5.45 6.68 15.45
N ILE A 100 -5.87 6.07 14.36
CA ILE A 100 -6.70 6.77 13.39
C ILE A 100 -8.15 6.35 13.67
N PRO A 101 -9.06 7.29 14.00
CA PRO A 101 -10.46 6.98 14.21
C PRO A 101 -11.10 6.62 12.87
N ILE A 102 -11.62 5.40 12.79
CA ILE A 102 -12.43 4.91 11.69
C ILE A 102 -13.80 5.56 11.83
N ASN A 103 -14.08 6.62 11.07
CA ASN A 103 -15.46 7.04 10.84
C ASN A 103 -15.92 6.45 9.50
N LEU A 104 -16.88 5.53 9.61
CA LEU A 104 -17.75 5.04 8.53
C LEU A 104 -18.63 6.17 7.99
#